data_AF-A0A2C9D9R1-F1
#
_entry.id   AF-A0A2C9D9R1-F1
#
_cell.length_a   1.000
_cell.length_b   1.000
_cell.length_c   1.000
_cell.angle_alpha   90.00
_cell.angle_beta   90.00
_cell.angle_gamma   90.00
#
_symmetry.space_group_name_H-M   'P 1'
#
loop_
_entity.id
_entity.type
_entity.pdbx_description
1 polymer ?
#
loop_
_entity_poly.entity_id
_entity_poly.type
_entity_poly.pdbx_seq_one_letter_code
_entity_poly.pdbx_strand_id
1 'polypeptide(L)'
;MTKPSRLVVPALVLLLAACNTTGKSSVPPPKGSDGETVTRSMMERKLLDACVYRQYSVLKDQNRDRMISSCECAASKAIKEVPEPYTLARGGAITGSQDLAVRRGIEACFKS
;
A
#
# COMPACT_ATOMS: atom_id res chain seq x y z
N MET A 1 -52.61 9.55 -23.03
CA MET A 1 -52.54 10.88 -22.40
C MET A 1 -51.08 11.31 -22.32
N THR A 2 -50.75 12.45 -22.94
CA THR A 2 -49.75 13.50 -22.59
C THR A 2 -48.47 13.12 -21.81
N LYS A 3 -47.24 13.61 -22.04
CA LYS A 3 -46.48 14.48 -22.98
C LYS A 3 -45.07 14.56 -22.33
N PRO A 4 -43.93 14.66 -23.05
CA PRO A 4 -42.60 14.62 -22.43
C PRO A 4 -42.22 15.99 -21.80
N SER A 5 -41.55 15.97 -20.64
CA SER A 5 -41.06 17.19 -19.97
C SER A 5 -39.58 17.10 -19.56
N ARG A 6 -38.78 17.69 -20.46
CA ARG A 6 -37.58 18.54 -20.31
C ARG A 6 -36.72 18.49 -19.04
N LEU A 7 -35.41 18.34 -19.32
CA LEU A 7 -34.26 18.91 -18.64
C LEU A 7 -34.54 20.15 -17.78
N VAL A 8 -34.02 20.15 -16.55
CA VAL A 8 -33.36 21.32 -15.95
C VAL A 8 -32.18 20.82 -15.11
N VAL A 9 -30.97 21.07 -15.61
CA VAL A 9 -29.72 20.99 -14.84
C VAL A 9 -29.47 22.39 -14.29
N PRO A 10 -29.46 22.62 -12.96
CA PRO A 10 -28.85 23.81 -12.42
C PRO A 10 -27.37 23.51 -12.18
N ALA A 11 -26.55 24.12 -13.04
CA ALA A 11 -25.13 24.28 -12.81
C ALA A 11 -24.88 25.35 -11.72
N LEU A 12 -23.80 25.14 -10.97
CA LEU A 12 -23.06 26.09 -10.13
C LEU A 12 -23.80 26.79 -8.97
N VAL A 13 -23.32 26.52 -7.75
CA VAL A 13 -22.89 27.62 -6.86
C VAL A 13 -21.55 27.25 -6.24
N LEU A 14 -20.51 27.94 -6.73
CA LEU A 14 -19.22 28.16 -6.08
C LEU A 14 -19.44 28.82 -4.72
N LEU A 15 -19.11 28.13 -3.62
CA LEU A 15 -19.00 28.73 -2.29
C LEU A 15 -17.78 28.14 -1.57
N LEU A 16 -16.59 28.55 -2.01
CA LEU A 16 -15.39 28.50 -1.20
C LEU A 16 -14.92 29.94 -1.00
N ALA A 17 -15.63 30.62 -0.11
CA ALA A 17 -15.21 31.90 0.45
C ALA A 17 -14.14 31.65 1.51
N ALA A 18 -12.93 32.11 1.18
CA ALA A 18 -11.96 32.77 2.04
C ALA A 18 -11.70 32.24 3.47
N CYS A 19 -10.47 31.76 3.68
CA CYS A 19 -9.71 32.18 4.85
C CYS A 19 -8.36 32.74 4.38
N ASN A 20 -8.18 34.04 4.60
CA ASN A 20 -7.01 34.84 4.29
C ASN A 20 -5.74 34.29 4.95
N THR A 21 -4.63 34.22 4.22
CA THR A 21 -3.39 34.98 4.50
C THR A 21 -2.47 34.89 3.28
N THR A 22 -2.42 35.98 2.51
CA THR A 22 -1.49 36.15 1.39
C THR A 22 -0.09 36.43 1.93
N GLY A 23 0.62 35.38 2.34
CA GLY A 23 2.08 35.38 2.33
C GLY A 23 2.54 34.88 0.97
N LYS A 24 3.28 35.71 0.20
CA LYS A 24 4.08 35.25 -0.94
C LYS A 24 5.17 34.32 -0.41
N SER A 25 4.79 33.07 -0.14
CA SER A 25 5.72 31.96 -0.04
C SER A 25 5.73 31.32 -1.42
N SER A 26 6.69 31.75 -2.24
CA SER A 26 7.23 30.97 -3.34
C SER A 26 7.93 29.73 -2.79
N VAL A 27 7.14 28.86 -2.16
CA VAL A 27 7.52 27.48 -1.86
C VAL A 27 7.07 26.71 -3.10
N PRO A 28 8.01 26.18 -3.92
CA PRO A 28 7.60 25.25 -4.96
C PRO A 28 6.80 24.13 -4.28
N PRO A 29 5.66 23.67 -4.84
CA PRO A 29 5.00 22.48 -4.31
C PRO A 29 6.09 21.40 -4.17
N PRO A 30 6.21 20.71 -3.02
CA PRO A 30 7.26 19.74 -2.84
C PRO A 30 7.17 18.76 -4.01
N LYS A 31 8.22 18.75 -4.84
CA LYS A 31 8.40 17.77 -5.90
C LYS A 31 8.12 16.42 -5.27
N GLY A 32 7.09 15.73 -5.77
CA GLY A 32 6.59 14.50 -5.19
C GLY A 32 7.74 13.53 -4.95
N SER A 33 8.03 13.26 -3.69
CA SER A 33 8.99 12.25 -3.29
C SER A 33 8.26 10.90 -3.18
N ASP A 34 8.79 9.97 -3.96
CA ASP A 34 8.22 8.71 -4.44
C ASP A 34 8.06 7.58 -3.40
N GLY A 35 7.84 7.89 -2.12
CA GLY A 35 7.59 6.87 -1.12
C GLY A 35 7.89 7.30 0.32
N GLU A 36 7.36 6.55 1.28
CA GLU A 36 7.63 6.72 2.71
C GLU A 36 8.83 5.85 3.10
N THR A 37 9.87 6.44 3.69
CA THR A 37 10.96 5.65 4.28
C THR A 37 10.50 5.11 5.63
N VAL A 38 10.68 3.81 5.84
CA VAL A 38 10.23 3.12 7.05
C VAL A 38 11.40 2.43 7.75
N THR A 39 11.22 2.12 9.03
CA THR A 39 12.19 1.30 9.76
C THR A 39 12.21 -0.13 9.23
N ARG A 40 13.30 -0.86 9.49
CA ARG A 40 13.40 -2.28 9.17
C ARG A 40 12.23 -3.09 9.73
N SER A 41 11.88 -2.88 11.00
CA SER A 41 10.77 -3.60 11.65
C SER A 41 9.42 -3.30 11.01
N MET A 42 9.21 -2.08 10.52
CA MET A 42 8.00 -1.74 9.75
C MET A 42 8.00 -2.43 8.38
N MET A 43 9.13 -2.46 7.68
CA MET A 43 9.26 -3.20 6.42
C MET A 43 9.02 -4.70 6.62
N GLU A 44 9.61 -5.32 7.65
CA GLU A 44 9.39 -6.72 7.99
C GLU A 44 7.91 -7.04 8.22
N ARG A 45 7.18 -6.18 8.95
CA ARG A 45 5.73 -6.31 9.10
C ARG A 45 4.98 -6.20 7.77
N LYS A 46 5.37 -5.29 6.89
CA LYS A 46 4.74 -5.15 5.56
C LYS A 46 4.97 -6.37 4.67
N LEU A 47 6.17 -6.95 4.73
CA LEU A 47 6.49 -8.20 4.01
C LEU A 47 5.71 -9.39 4.61
N LEU A 48 5.53 -9.43 5.93
CA LEU A 48 4.70 -10.43 6.61
C LEU A 48 3.23 -10.32 6.18
N ASP A 49 2.65 -9.12 6.22
CA ASP A 49 1.27 -8.87 5.80
C ASP A 49 1.05 -9.30 4.35
N ALA A 50 1.99 -8.99 3.46
CA ALA A 50 1.95 -9.40 2.06
C ALA A 50 2.00 -10.93 1.90
N CYS A 51 2.81 -11.63 2.71
CA CYS A 51 2.83 -13.09 2.72
C CYS A 51 1.49 -13.68 3.16
N VAL A 52 0.96 -13.19 4.29
CA VAL A 52 -0.31 -13.67 4.86
C VAL A 52 -1.44 -13.45 3.88
N TYR A 53 -1.56 -12.25 3.30
CA TYR A 53 -2.60 -11.94 2.32
C TYR A 53 -2.57 -12.91 1.13
N ARG A 54 -1.38 -13.25 0.63
CA ARG A 54 -1.21 -14.20 -0.47
C ARG A 54 -1.63 -15.62 -0.06
N GLN A 55 -1.10 -16.12 1.05
CA GLN A 55 -1.32 -17.51 1.47
C GLN A 55 -2.71 -17.75 2.04
N TYR A 56 -3.36 -16.72 2.60
CA TYR A 56 -4.74 -16.81 3.08
C TYR A 56 -5.70 -17.27 1.97
N SER A 57 -5.53 -16.75 0.75
CA SER A 57 -6.34 -17.15 -0.41
C SER A 57 -6.11 -18.58 -0.89
N VAL A 58 -4.91 -19.13 -0.64
CA VAL A 58 -4.50 -20.47 -1.07
C VAL A 58 -4.91 -21.53 -0.04
N LEU A 59 -4.65 -21.27 1.24
CA LEU A 59 -4.84 -22.23 2.32
C LEU A 59 -6.23 -22.14 2.97
N LYS A 60 -7.00 -21.05 2.73
CA LYS A 60 -8.40 -20.90 3.18
C LYS A 60 -8.61 -21.30 4.65
N ASP A 61 -7.87 -20.67 5.55
CA ASP A 61 -7.86 -20.92 7.00
C ASP A 61 -7.36 -22.30 7.47
N GLN A 62 -7.02 -23.22 6.55
CA GLN A 62 -6.43 -24.49 6.93
C GLN A 62 -5.02 -24.26 7.50
N ASN A 63 -4.80 -24.70 8.74
CA ASN A 63 -3.53 -24.59 9.45
C ASN A 63 -3.01 -23.15 9.56
N ARG A 64 -3.89 -22.20 9.94
CA ARG A 64 -3.56 -20.78 10.12
C ARG A 64 -2.26 -20.54 10.90
N ASP A 65 -2.02 -21.26 11.98
CA ASP A 65 -0.81 -21.07 12.80
C ASP A 65 0.46 -21.49 12.04
N ARG A 66 0.40 -22.60 11.29
CA ARG A 66 1.50 -23.02 10.41
C ARG A 66 1.74 -22.00 9.29
N MET A 67 0.67 -21.47 8.70
CA MET A 67 0.77 -20.42 7.68
C MET A 67 1.46 -19.16 8.24
N ILE A 68 1.07 -18.70 9.43
CA ILE A 68 1.68 -17.53 10.06
C ILE A 68 3.17 -17.78 10.31
N SER A 69 3.53 -18.91 10.90
CA SER A 69 4.93 -19.27 11.16
C SER A 69 5.77 -19.36 9.87
N SER A 70 5.23 -19.99 8.82
CA SER A 70 5.90 -20.01 7.51
C SER A 70 6.01 -18.61 6.89
N CYS A 71 5.06 -17.72 7.14
CA CYS A 71 5.13 -16.32 6.68
C CYS A 71 6.11 -15.47 7.48
N GLU A 72 6.32 -15.71 8.77
CA GLU A 72 7.40 -15.09 9.56
C GLU A 72 8.77 -15.49 9.01
N CYS A 73 8.95 -16.77 8.69
CA CYS A 73 10.13 -17.27 7.98
C CYS A 73 10.32 -16.55 6.63
N ALA A 74 9.25 -16.41 5.84
CA ALA A 74 9.30 -15.77 4.54
C ALA A 74 9.68 -14.28 4.64
N ALA A 75 9.10 -13.53 5.59
CA ALA A 75 9.42 -12.13 5.82
C ALA A 75 10.88 -11.94 6.28
N SER A 76 11.37 -12.80 7.17
CA SER A 76 12.77 -12.79 7.64
C SER A 76 13.79 -13.08 6.54
N LYS A 77 13.42 -13.89 5.53
CA LYS A 77 14.24 -14.08 4.32
C LYS A 77 14.11 -12.88 3.37
N ALA A 78 12.89 -12.43 3.11
CA ALA A 78 12.62 -11.35 2.18
C ALA A 78 13.33 -10.05 2.56
N ILE A 79 13.34 -9.66 3.83
CA ILE A 79 14.00 -8.42 4.28
C ILE A 79 15.50 -8.39 3.96
N LYS A 80 16.17 -9.54 3.88
CA LYS A 80 17.60 -9.63 3.53
C LYS A 80 17.86 -9.34 2.05
N GLU A 81 16.84 -9.46 1.20
CA GLU A 81 16.90 -9.14 -0.24
C GLU A 81 16.45 -7.70 -0.55
N VAL A 82 15.84 -7.00 0.42
CA VAL A 82 15.39 -5.62 0.24
C VAL A 82 16.50 -4.65 0.65
N PRO A 83 17.01 -3.81 -0.25
CA PRO A 83 18.08 -2.87 0.07
C PRO A 83 17.59 -1.69 0.91
N GLU A 84 18.47 -1.15 1.75
CA GLU A 84 18.26 0.11 2.46
C GLU A 84 18.49 1.32 1.55
N PRO A 85 17.77 2.45 1.74
CA PRO A 85 16.73 2.66 2.76
C PRO A 85 15.42 1.94 2.42
N TYR A 86 14.75 1.37 3.44
CA TYR A 86 13.47 0.70 3.24
C TYR A 86 12.40 1.72 2.90
N THR A 87 11.85 1.63 1.70
CA THR A 87 10.84 2.56 1.19
C THR A 87 9.57 1.82 0.82
N LEU A 88 8.42 2.41 1.15
CA LEU A 88 7.12 1.94 0.69
C LEU A 88 6.61 2.88 -0.40
N ALA A 89 5.84 2.33 -1.33
CA ALA A 89 5.13 3.13 -2.32
C ALA A 89 4.11 4.05 -1.62
N ARG A 90 3.70 5.12 -2.31
CA ARG A 90 2.63 6.00 -1.84
C ARG A 90 1.36 5.18 -1.56
N GLY A 91 0.86 5.26 -0.32
CA GLY A 91 -0.23 4.40 0.17
C GLY A 91 0.23 3.22 1.02
N GLY A 92 1.53 3.07 1.29
CA GLY A 92 2.06 2.08 2.23
C GLY A 92 2.09 0.66 1.68
N ALA A 93 2.02 0.51 0.36
CA ALA A 93 2.15 -0.75 -0.35
C ALA A 93 3.63 -1.10 -0.57
N ILE A 94 3.93 -2.40 -0.57
CA ILE A 94 5.26 -2.87 -0.96
C ILE A 94 5.46 -2.71 -2.47
N THR A 95 6.70 -2.48 -2.88
CA THR A 95 7.08 -2.36 -4.29
C THR A 95 7.10 -3.73 -4.99
N GLY A 96 7.19 -3.74 -6.32
CA GLY A 96 7.30 -5.00 -7.07
C GLY A 96 8.54 -5.83 -6.74
N SER A 97 9.68 -5.19 -6.43
CA SER A 97 10.89 -5.89 -6.00
C SER A 97 10.75 -6.51 -4.61
N GLN A 98 10.09 -5.80 -3.68
CA GLN A 98 9.75 -6.33 -2.35
C GLN A 98 8.76 -7.50 -2.46
N ASP A 99 7.77 -7.41 -3.36
CA ASP A 99 6.84 -8.51 -3.61
C ASP A 99 7.56 -9.77 -4.13
N LEU A 100 8.52 -9.59 -5.04
CA LEU A 100 9.33 -10.70 -5.53
C LEU A 100 10.13 -11.37 -4.40
N ALA A 101 10.70 -10.58 -3.49
CA ALA A 101 11.39 -11.10 -2.32
C ALA A 101 10.44 -11.91 -1.41
N VAL A 102 9.21 -11.44 -1.20
CA VAL A 102 8.18 -12.20 -0.45
C VAL A 102 7.87 -13.53 -1.13
N ARG A 103 7.71 -13.57 -2.45
CA ARG A 103 7.43 -14.82 -3.19
C ARG A 103 8.55 -15.84 -3.04
N ARG A 104 9.81 -15.41 -3.15
CA ARG A 104 10.97 -16.28 -2.92
C ARG A 104 11.01 -16.78 -1.47
N GLY A 105 10.71 -15.92 -0.51
CA GLY A 105 10.56 -16.29 0.89
C GLY A 105 9.49 -17.37 1.09
N ILE A 106 8.33 -17.21 0.45
CA ILE A 106 7.24 -18.20 0.48
C ILE A 106 7.71 -19.54 -0.08
N GLU A 107 8.32 -19.54 -1.26
CA GLU A 107 8.82 -20.78 -1.88
C GLU A 107 9.84 -21.51 -1.00
N ALA A 108 10.66 -20.76 -0.25
CA ALA A 108 11.64 -21.34 0.67
C ALA A 108 11.03 -21.86 1.97
N CYS A 109 9.97 -21.24 2.49
CA CYS A 109 9.43 -21.52 3.83
C CYS A 109 8.14 -22.36 3.84
N PHE A 110 7.47 -22.50 2.70
CA PHE A 110 6.25 -23.32 2.55
C PHE A 110 6.49 -24.66 1.85
N LYS A 111 7.72 -24.95 1.37
CA LYS A 111 8.10 -26.22 0.71
C LYS A 111 8.39 -27.38 1.69
N SER A 112 7.66 -27.47 2.80
CA SER A 112 7.85 -28.52 3.83
C SER A 112 6.70 -29.48 3.93
#